data_AF-A0A1F7K017-F1
#
_entry.id   AF-A0A1F7K017-F1
#
_cell.length_a   1.000
_cell.length_b   1.000
_cell.length_c   1.000
_cell.angle_alpha   90.00
_cell.angle_beta   90.00
_cell.angle_gamma   90.00
#
_symmetry.space_group_name_H-M   'P 1'
#
loop_
_entity.id
_entity.type
_entity.pdbx_description
1 polymer ?
#
loop_
_entity_poly.entity_id
_entity_poly.type
_entity_poly.pdbx_seq_one_letter_code
_entity_poly.pdbx_strand_id
1 'polypeptide(L)'
;MAKGYRAPVVVVLGHVDHGKTTLLDYIRKSHVADKEAGKITQSIGAYSAHVPIEGYHTQDITFIDTPGHEAFTQLRVRGANIADIAILIIDASASVMPQTIESISHIQAANIPFLVAMNKVDMQTANQDKVKADLAKHGVLTEGYGGNVPAVPISALKGDGVQDLLETLLLMAAEKNFTYDTESELQAYIIETHQDRAGTAASCVIKNGSLAVGDTVFAAQNEARIKALINDSGVRVKEVVPSMPFVLFGFKEMPEVGMALTRAKGAGKLSEPSPSDVPSADPFADFFKQDEAKKLKIVLKADSAGSLEAITPALQKNDNLEVMLGGIGEILESDIFLAKVSEAIVIGFSVPVPKNVESMAKTEKVVIKTYNIIYKLLEELQEVSELIKEKEEQARTFKGEGKVQAIFHIDGLTIAGVKITKGRIDLHDRAEHIRDNALKDEAIIVSIKQRAHDVDTAKKGEEAGIQLDPQLDIKQGDVIKSYSI
;
A
#
# COMPACT_ATOMS: atom_id res chain seq x y z
N MET A 1 21.77 -36.27 11.95
CA MET A 1 23.01 -35.61 11.49
C MET A 1 22.63 -34.81 10.26
N ALA A 2 23.06 -33.55 10.14
CA ALA A 2 22.78 -32.75 8.93
C ALA A 2 23.34 -33.45 7.68
N LYS A 3 22.60 -33.44 6.57
CA LYS A 3 23.01 -34.09 5.32
C LYS A 3 23.92 -33.21 4.46
N GLY A 4 23.92 -31.90 4.68
CA GLY A 4 24.81 -30.96 3.98
C GLY A 4 24.62 -29.50 4.38
N TYR A 5 25.31 -28.61 3.68
CA TYR A 5 25.17 -27.17 3.79
C TYR A 5 24.21 -26.65 2.72
N ARG A 6 23.35 -25.68 3.07
CA ARG A 6 22.42 -25.08 2.12
C ARG A 6 22.84 -23.67 1.73
N ALA A 7 22.41 -23.23 0.55
CA ALA A 7 22.53 -21.84 0.11
C ALA A 7 21.84 -20.89 1.11
N PRO A 8 22.42 -19.72 1.43
CA PRO A 8 21.73 -18.73 2.25
C PRO A 8 20.53 -18.16 1.48
N VAL A 9 19.43 -17.93 2.19
CA VAL A 9 18.31 -17.13 1.69
C VAL A 9 18.55 -15.68 2.09
N VAL A 10 18.66 -14.79 1.12
CA VAL A 10 19.08 -13.41 1.30
C VAL A 10 17.96 -12.46 0.89
N VAL A 11 17.52 -11.58 1.78
CA VAL A 11 16.56 -10.52 1.44
C VAL A 11 17.29 -9.22 1.14
N VAL A 12 16.81 -8.46 0.15
CA VAL A 12 17.33 -7.12 -0.14
C VAL A 12 16.33 -6.07 0.34
N LEU A 13 16.78 -5.19 1.23
CA LEU A 13 16.00 -4.15 1.87
C LEU A 13 16.65 -2.78 1.63
N GLY A 14 15.84 -1.71 1.66
CA GLY A 14 16.31 -0.34 1.46
C GLY A 14 15.22 0.56 0.89
N HIS A 15 15.52 1.86 0.77
CA HIS A 15 14.60 2.85 0.22
C HIS A 15 14.29 2.62 -1.26
N VAL A 16 13.16 3.16 -1.73
CA VAL A 16 12.84 3.26 -3.16
C VAL A 16 13.99 3.97 -3.90
N ASP A 17 14.27 3.54 -5.13
CA ASP A 17 15.32 4.09 -6.00
C ASP A 17 16.78 4.00 -5.50
N HIS A 18 17.05 3.28 -4.41
CA HIS A 18 18.41 2.93 -4.00
C HIS A 18 19.05 1.82 -4.85
N GLY A 19 18.33 1.29 -5.85
CA GLY A 19 18.84 0.32 -6.82
C GLY A 19 18.74 -1.15 -6.40
N LYS A 20 17.76 -1.51 -5.55
CA LYS A 20 17.45 -2.91 -5.17
C LYS A 20 17.24 -3.80 -6.39
N THR A 21 16.27 -3.46 -7.23
CA THR A 21 15.92 -4.22 -8.44
C THR A 21 17.09 -4.24 -9.43
N THR A 22 17.82 -3.13 -9.57
CA THR A 22 19.02 -3.05 -10.43
C THR A 22 20.11 -4.03 -9.98
N LEU A 23 20.36 -4.12 -8.67
CA LEU A 23 21.34 -5.06 -8.10
C LEU A 23 20.91 -6.50 -8.38
N LEU A 24 19.65 -6.82 -8.11
CA LEU A 24 19.11 -8.16 -8.30
C LEU A 24 19.13 -8.58 -9.78
N ASP A 25 18.80 -7.67 -10.68
CA ASP A 25 18.89 -7.88 -12.13
C ASP A 25 20.33 -8.15 -12.60
N TYR A 26 21.27 -7.34 -12.12
CA TYR A 26 22.69 -7.53 -12.43
C TYR A 26 23.15 -8.92 -12.00
N ILE A 27 22.82 -9.34 -10.77
CA ILE A 27 23.15 -10.66 -10.22
C ILE A 27 22.49 -11.78 -11.03
N ARG A 28 21.21 -11.60 -11.40
CA ARG A 28 20.44 -12.57 -12.17
C ARG A 28 20.87 -12.67 -13.64
N LYS A 29 21.74 -11.75 -14.11
CA LYS A 29 22.07 -11.56 -15.54
C LYS A 29 20.82 -11.42 -16.40
N SER A 30 19.75 -10.86 -15.84
CA SER A 30 18.46 -10.65 -16.48
C SER A 30 18.03 -9.20 -16.35
N HIS A 31 17.18 -8.71 -17.25
CA HIS A 31 16.71 -7.32 -17.24
C HIS A 31 15.22 -7.32 -16.88
N VAL A 32 14.87 -7.60 -15.62
CA VAL A 32 13.48 -7.64 -15.14
C VAL A 32 12.98 -6.23 -14.79
N ALA A 33 13.81 -5.37 -14.22
CA ALA A 33 13.51 -3.96 -13.95
C ALA A 33 13.09 -3.21 -15.22
N ASP A 34 13.68 -3.54 -16.38
CA ASP A 34 13.30 -2.92 -17.65
C ASP A 34 11.95 -3.44 -18.21
N LYS A 35 11.45 -4.57 -17.69
CA LYS A 35 10.17 -5.17 -18.08
C LYS A 35 9.03 -4.81 -17.13
N GLU A 36 9.32 -4.41 -15.90
CA GLU A 36 8.32 -3.98 -14.93
C GLU A 36 7.90 -2.52 -15.14
N ALA A 37 6.60 -2.25 -15.01
CA ALA A 37 6.07 -0.90 -15.14
C ALA A 37 6.63 0.02 -14.04
N GLY A 38 7.24 1.14 -14.45
CA GLY A 38 7.85 2.07 -13.50
C GLY A 38 9.26 1.68 -13.03
N LYS A 39 9.83 0.57 -13.54
CA LYS A 39 11.16 0.07 -13.17
C LYS A 39 11.35 -0.25 -11.68
N ILE A 40 10.27 -0.61 -10.98
CA ILE A 40 10.28 -0.96 -9.55
C ILE A 40 9.57 -2.29 -9.31
N THR A 41 10.14 -3.11 -8.41
CA THR A 41 9.53 -4.34 -7.91
C THR A 41 8.29 -4.02 -7.06
N GLN A 42 7.14 -4.59 -7.39
CA GLN A 42 5.85 -4.37 -6.70
C GLN A 42 5.23 -5.66 -6.13
N SER A 43 5.88 -6.83 -6.33
CA SER A 43 5.52 -8.14 -5.78
C SER A 43 6.75 -8.79 -5.10
N ILE A 44 6.60 -9.82 -4.26
CA ILE A 44 7.75 -10.53 -3.69
C ILE A 44 8.17 -11.69 -4.61
N GLY A 45 9.31 -11.53 -5.27
CA GLY A 45 9.94 -12.60 -6.06
C GLY A 45 11.01 -13.35 -5.26
N ALA A 46 11.27 -14.61 -5.62
CA ALA A 46 12.46 -15.32 -5.16
C ALA A 46 13.16 -16.04 -6.32
N TYR A 47 14.49 -16.00 -6.34
CA TYR A 47 15.31 -16.64 -7.38
C TYR A 47 16.67 -17.06 -6.83
N SER A 48 17.31 -18.03 -7.47
CA SER A 48 18.65 -18.50 -7.11
C SER A 48 19.69 -17.98 -8.10
N ALA A 49 20.83 -17.52 -7.59
CA ALA A 49 21.97 -17.09 -8.37
C ALA A 49 23.19 -17.96 -8.06
N HIS A 50 23.85 -18.43 -9.12
CA HIS A 50 25.10 -19.14 -9.04
C HIS A 50 26.28 -18.16 -9.03
N VAL A 51 27.09 -18.24 -7.99
CA VAL A 51 28.27 -17.42 -7.71
C VAL A 51 29.50 -18.32 -7.83
N PRO A 52 30.29 -18.20 -8.91
CA PRO A 52 31.41 -19.10 -9.19
C PRO A 52 32.65 -18.74 -8.35
N ILE A 53 32.51 -18.74 -7.03
CA ILE A 53 33.59 -18.50 -6.06
C ILE A 53 33.85 -19.82 -5.33
N GLU A 54 35.09 -20.30 -5.40
CA GLU A 54 35.51 -21.54 -4.74
C GLU A 54 35.93 -21.29 -3.29
N GLY A 55 35.93 -22.33 -2.46
CA GLY A 55 36.39 -22.26 -1.06
C GLY A 55 35.29 -22.09 0.00
N TYR A 56 34.02 -21.95 -0.41
CA TYR A 56 32.86 -21.88 0.47
C TYR A 56 32.02 -23.17 0.43
N HIS A 57 31.12 -23.34 1.40
CA HIS A 57 30.26 -24.52 1.50
C HIS A 57 29.21 -24.63 0.38
N THR A 58 28.90 -23.53 -0.30
CA THR A 58 27.91 -23.41 -1.37
C THR A 58 28.38 -22.36 -2.36
N GLN A 59 28.00 -22.52 -3.62
CA GLN A 59 28.19 -21.54 -4.69
C GLN A 59 26.88 -20.86 -5.09
N ASP A 60 25.76 -21.25 -4.49
CA ASP A 60 24.46 -20.67 -4.79
C ASP A 60 23.99 -19.76 -3.65
N ILE A 61 23.27 -18.71 -4.02
CA ILE A 61 22.58 -17.78 -3.11
C ILE A 61 21.15 -17.61 -3.60
N THR A 62 20.18 -17.73 -2.70
CA THR A 62 18.77 -17.51 -3.02
C THR A 62 18.37 -16.13 -2.56
N PHE A 63 17.90 -15.29 -3.48
CA PHE A 63 17.47 -13.94 -3.20
C PHE A 63 15.95 -13.86 -3.06
N ILE A 64 15.48 -13.09 -2.09
CA ILE A 64 14.09 -12.63 -1.96
C ILE A 64 14.08 -11.14 -2.31
N ASP A 65 13.40 -10.80 -3.41
CA ASP A 65 13.17 -9.42 -3.84
C ASP A 65 11.93 -8.87 -3.14
N THR A 66 12.07 -7.79 -2.38
CA THR A 66 10.93 -7.16 -1.69
C THR A 66 10.69 -5.74 -2.21
N PRO A 67 9.42 -5.33 -2.39
CA PRO A 67 9.09 -3.98 -2.81
C PRO A 67 9.57 -2.90 -1.83
N GLY A 68 10.06 -1.77 -2.37
CA GLY A 68 10.60 -0.66 -1.58
C GLY A 68 9.56 0.30 -0.99
N HIS A 69 8.35 0.37 -1.54
CA HIS A 69 7.37 1.40 -1.17
C HIS A 69 6.78 1.15 0.23
N GLU A 70 6.50 2.24 0.98
CA GLU A 70 5.84 2.22 2.30
C GLU A 70 4.56 1.37 2.36
N ALA A 71 3.74 1.32 1.29
CA ALA A 71 2.54 0.49 1.24
C ALA A 71 2.85 -1.01 1.40
N PHE A 72 4.07 -1.44 1.11
CA PHE A 72 4.52 -2.84 1.20
C PHE A 72 5.29 -3.17 2.49
N THR A 73 5.11 -2.42 3.58
CA THR A 73 5.78 -2.70 4.87
C THR A 73 5.61 -4.15 5.33
N GLN A 74 4.40 -4.71 5.25
CA GLN A 74 4.14 -6.10 5.68
C GLN A 74 4.93 -7.12 4.84
N LEU A 75 5.09 -6.86 3.54
CA LEU A 75 5.89 -7.71 2.65
C LEU A 75 7.37 -7.71 3.03
N ARG A 76 7.92 -6.56 3.45
CA ARG A 76 9.30 -6.47 3.94
C ARG A 76 9.51 -7.24 5.24
N VAL A 77 8.58 -7.14 6.19
CA VAL A 77 8.63 -7.88 7.47
C VAL A 77 8.65 -9.38 7.21
N ARG A 78 7.79 -9.87 6.31
CA ARG A 78 7.73 -11.29 5.95
C ARG A 78 9.01 -11.77 5.27
N GLY A 79 9.51 -11.01 4.28
CA GLY A 79 10.77 -11.33 3.60
C GLY A 79 11.94 -11.39 4.58
N ALA A 80 12.02 -10.44 5.52
CA ALA A 80 13.01 -10.43 6.59
C ALA A 80 12.92 -11.70 7.46
N ASN A 81 11.74 -12.03 7.99
CA ASN A 81 11.57 -13.20 8.87
C ASN A 81 11.92 -14.54 8.19
N ILE A 82 11.79 -14.63 6.86
CA ILE A 82 12.13 -15.83 6.09
C ILE A 82 13.64 -15.88 5.78
N ALA A 83 14.31 -14.74 5.67
CA ALA A 83 15.71 -14.67 5.27
C ALA A 83 16.68 -15.20 6.35
N ASP A 84 17.85 -15.62 5.91
CA ASP A 84 19.00 -15.97 6.74
C ASP A 84 19.95 -14.79 6.92
N ILE A 85 20.09 -13.98 5.88
CA ILE A 85 20.95 -12.79 5.82
C ILE A 85 20.17 -11.67 5.12
N ALA A 86 20.38 -10.42 5.54
CA ALA A 86 19.83 -9.26 4.83
C ALA A 86 20.93 -8.42 4.15
N ILE A 87 20.61 -7.84 2.99
CA ILE A 87 21.38 -6.77 2.37
C ILE A 87 20.61 -5.47 2.58
N LEU A 88 21.21 -4.52 3.29
CA LEU A 88 20.69 -3.15 3.39
C LEU A 88 21.34 -2.30 2.29
N ILE A 89 20.61 -2.04 1.20
CA ILE A 89 21.10 -1.21 0.11
C ILE A 89 20.84 0.28 0.37
N ILE A 90 21.89 1.10 0.21
CA ILE A 90 21.84 2.53 0.46
C ILE A 90 22.49 3.25 -0.71
N ASP A 91 21.81 4.24 -1.28
CA ASP A 91 22.40 5.14 -2.26
C ASP A 91 23.50 5.98 -1.59
N ALA A 92 24.73 5.87 -2.08
CA ALA A 92 25.89 6.56 -1.54
C ALA A 92 25.80 8.10 -1.65
N SER A 93 24.94 8.63 -2.51
CA SER A 93 24.69 10.06 -2.65
C SER A 93 23.55 10.54 -1.74
N ALA A 94 22.48 9.74 -1.63
CA ALA A 94 21.29 10.09 -0.85
C ALA A 94 21.48 9.86 0.66
N SER A 95 22.27 8.85 1.06
CA SER A 95 22.45 8.38 2.43
C SER A 95 21.17 7.79 3.05
N VAL A 96 21.08 7.77 4.37
CA VAL A 96 19.97 7.17 5.14
C VAL A 96 18.68 7.97 4.94
N MET A 97 17.64 7.28 4.45
CA MET A 97 16.29 7.81 4.23
C MET A 97 15.27 7.17 5.19
N PRO A 98 14.04 7.69 5.33
CA PRO A 98 13.05 7.16 6.27
C PRO A 98 12.78 5.65 6.13
N GLN A 99 12.64 5.13 4.91
CA GLN A 99 12.46 3.68 4.69
C GLN A 99 13.73 2.86 4.96
N THR A 100 14.92 3.48 4.89
CA THR A 100 16.17 2.85 5.34
C THR A 100 16.14 2.64 6.85
N ILE A 101 15.68 3.65 7.61
CA ILE A 101 15.51 3.56 9.07
C ILE A 101 14.50 2.47 9.43
N GLU A 102 13.38 2.40 8.70
CA GLU A 102 12.39 1.33 8.86
C GLU A 102 13.01 -0.06 8.60
N SER A 103 13.78 -0.19 7.51
CA SER A 103 14.48 -1.44 7.16
C SER A 103 15.48 -1.86 8.25
N ILE A 104 16.22 -0.91 8.83
CA ILE A 104 17.13 -1.16 9.96
C ILE A 104 16.35 -1.70 11.16
N SER A 105 15.22 -1.08 11.50
CA SER A 105 14.36 -1.50 12.61
C SER A 105 13.88 -2.95 12.41
N HIS A 106 13.42 -3.30 11.21
CA HIS A 106 12.97 -4.66 10.90
C HIS A 106 14.08 -5.70 10.99
N ILE A 107 15.27 -5.39 10.46
CA ILE A 107 16.44 -6.28 10.52
C ILE A 107 16.86 -6.53 11.98
N GLN A 108 16.91 -5.47 12.79
CA GLN A 108 17.28 -5.55 14.20
C GLN A 108 16.22 -6.31 15.02
N ALA A 109 14.93 -6.05 14.80
CA ALA A 109 13.84 -6.74 15.48
C ALA A 109 13.80 -8.24 15.16
N ALA A 110 14.09 -8.61 13.92
CA ALA A 110 14.17 -10.01 13.49
C ALA A 110 15.53 -10.69 13.81
N ASN A 111 16.50 -9.93 14.35
CA ASN A 111 17.85 -10.39 14.68
C ASN A 111 18.57 -11.10 13.51
N ILE A 112 18.42 -10.55 12.30
CA ILE A 112 18.98 -11.12 11.08
C ILE A 112 20.40 -10.55 10.89
N PRO A 113 21.43 -11.39 10.68
CA PRO A 113 22.75 -10.90 10.29
C PRO A 113 22.65 -10.18 8.95
N PHE A 114 23.27 -9.01 8.82
CA PHE A 114 23.15 -8.20 7.61
C PHE A 114 24.45 -7.51 7.26
N LEU A 115 24.54 -7.08 6.00
CA LEU A 115 25.60 -6.22 5.51
C LEU A 115 25.00 -5.01 4.79
N VAL A 116 25.77 -3.93 4.69
CA VAL A 116 25.39 -2.71 3.98
C VAL A 116 26.00 -2.69 2.59
N ALA A 117 25.18 -2.55 1.56
CA ALA A 117 25.62 -2.31 0.20
C ALA A 117 25.48 -0.81 -0.13
N MET A 118 26.61 -0.08 -0.19
CA MET A 118 26.63 1.33 -0.54
C MET A 118 26.64 1.46 -2.06
N ASN A 119 25.48 1.67 -2.66
CA ASN A 119 25.26 1.66 -4.11
C ASN A 119 25.51 3.01 -4.77
N LYS A 120 25.64 3.02 -6.11
CA LYS A 120 25.87 4.19 -6.97
C LYS A 120 27.21 4.89 -6.71
N VAL A 121 28.25 4.13 -6.32
CA VAL A 121 29.61 4.68 -6.12
C VAL A 121 30.25 5.21 -7.40
N ASP A 122 29.66 4.93 -8.55
CA ASP A 122 30.05 5.48 -9.85
C ASP A 122 29.63 6.95 -10.03
N MET A 123 28.75 7.48 -9.18
CA MET A 123 28.36 8.89 -9.19
C MET A 123 29.39 9.77 -8.49
N GLN A 124 29.69 10.94 -9.06
CA GLN A 124 30.61 11.91 -8.44
C GLN A 124 30.10 12.45 -7.09
N THR A 125 28.79 12.40 -6.87
CA THR A 125 28.15 12.83 -5.62
C THR A 125 28.18 11.77 -4.52
N ALA A 126 28.68 10.56 -4.80
CA ALA A 126 28.73 9.46 -3.85
C ALA A 126 29.68 9.79 -2.68
N ASN A 127 29.21 9.59 -1.45
CA ASN A 127 29.98 9.85 -0.24
C ASN A 127 29.80 8.71 0.78
N GLN A 128 30.75 7.78 0.78
CA GLN A 128 30.72 6.59 1.65
C GLN A 128 30.87 6.93 3.13
N ASP A 129 31.70 7.92 3.47
CA ASP A 129 31.92 8.33 4.86
C ASP A 129 30.66 8.94 5.48
N LYS A 130 29.91 9.71 4.68
CA LYS A 130 28.60 10.24 5.09
C LYS A 130 27.61 9.10 5.38
N VAL A 131 27.53 8.09 4.52
CA VAL A 131 26.64 6.93 4.74
C VAL A 131 27.00 6.22 6.04
N LYS A 132 28.29 5.94 6.28
CA LYS A 132 28.75 5.29 7.52
C LYS A 132 28.44 6.12 8.77
N ALA A 133 28.65 7.44 8.69
CA ALA A 133 28.35 8.35 9.79
C ALA A 133 26.84 8.44 10.10
N ASP A 134 25.99 8.45 9.06
CA ASP A 134 24.54 8.49 9.23
C ASP A 134 23.99 7.16 9.76
N LEU A 135 24.53 6.02 9.29
CA LEU A 135 24.19 4.70 9.82
C LEU A 135 24.50 4.55 11.32
N ALA A 136 25.64 5.09 11.76
CA ALA A 136 26.04 5.05 13.16
C ALA A 136 25.01 5.75 14.07
N LYS A 137 24.36 6.83 13.60
CA LYS A 137 23.29 7.52 14.34
C LYS A 137 22.06 6.65 14.57
N HIS A 138 21.85 5.65 13.72
CA HIS A 138 20.74 4.69 13.79
C HIS A 138 21.18 3.33 14.37
N GLY A 139 22.31 3.28 15.07
CA GLY A 139 22.78 2.07 15.75
C GLY A 139 23.39 1.01 14.84
N VAL A 140 23.68 1.35 13.58
CA VAL A 140 24.38 0.47 12.64
C VAL A 140 25.85 0.89 12.56
N LEU A 141 26.71 0.20 13.30
CA LEU A 141 28.15 0.45 13.29
C LEU A 141 28.83 -0.46 12.26
N THR A 142 29.44 0.15 11.25
CA THR A 142 30.10 -0.57 10.15
C THR A 142 31.56 -0.89 10.45
N GLU A 143 32.09 -1.88 9.73
CA GLU A 143 33.51 -2.21 9.77
C GLU A 143 34.39 -1.00 9.39
N GLY A 144 35.48 -0.81 10.15
CA GLY A 144 36.33 0.38 10.05
C GLY A 144 35.77 1.63 10.75
N TYR A 145 34.54 1.60 11.26
CA TYR A 145 33.90 2.66 12.05
C TYR A 145 33.52 2.20 13.46
N GLY A 146 34.25 1.21 14.00
CA GLY A 146 34.08 0.71 15.36
C GLY A 146 32.95 -0.30 15.54
N GLY A 147 32.40 -0.86 14.45
CA GLY A 147 31.42 -1.95 14.48
C GLY A 147 31.84 -3.17 13.68
N ASN A 148 30.89 -4.09 13.51
CA ASN A 148 31.06 -5.40 12.91
C ASN A 148 30.13 -5.65 11.70
N VAL A 149 29.38 -4.62 11.25
CA VAL A 149 28.51 -4.75 10.08
C VAL A 149 29.36 -4.50 8.83
N PRO A 150 29.54 -5.49 7.93
CA PRO A 150 30.30 -5.28 6.70
C PRO A 150 29.63 -4.22 5.83
N ALA A 151 30.42 -3.32 5.24
CA ALA A 151 29.92 -2.25 4.38
C ALA A 151 30.69 -2.25 3.05
N VAL A 152 30.03 -2.72 1.99
CA VAL A 152 30.64 -2.95 0.68
C VAL A 152 30.22 -1.84 -0.29
N PRO A 153 31.16 -1.07 -0.88
CA PRO A 153 30.86 -0.12 -1.93
C PRO A 153 30.57 -0.84 -3.26
N ILE A 154 29.45 -0.53 -3.90
CA ILE A 154 29.05 -1.15 -5.17
C ILE A 154 28.51 -0.14 -6.19
N SER A 155 28.60 -0.49 -7.46
CA SER A 155 27.76 0.06 -8.52
C SER A 155 26.92 -1.05 -9.11
N ALA A 156 25.63 -1.12 -8.73
CA ALA A 156 24.70 -2.10 -9.29
C ALA A 156 24.52 -1.95 -10.81
N LEU A 157 24.75 -0.74 -11.36
CA LEU A 157 24.64 -0.47 -12.78
C LEU A 157 25.87 -0.96 -13.56
N LYS A 158 27.08 -0.67 -13.07
CA LYS A 158 28.33 -1.06 -13.74
C LYS A 158 28.80 -2.46 -13.39
N GLY A 159 28.38 -2.97 -12.23
CA GLY A 159 28.85 -4.22 -11.65
C GLY A 159 30.03 -4.09 -10.69
N ASP A 160 30.60 -2.90 -10.54
CA ASP A 160 31.75 -2.67 -9.67
C ASP A 160 31.41 -3.06 -8.22
N GLY A 161 32.26 -3.87 -7.58
CA GLY A 161 32.09 -4.32 -6.19
C GLY A 161 30.97 -5.36 -5.95
N VAL A 162 30.18 -5.73 -6.98
CA VAL A 162 29.12 -6.74 -6.80
C VAL A 162 29.71 -8.13 -6.52
N GLN A 163 30.87 -8.45 -7.07
CA GLN A 163 31.55 -9.72 -6.76
C GLN A 163 31.98 -9.77 -5.28
N ASP A 164 32.59 -8.69 -4.78
CA ASP A 164 33.02 -8.58 -3.37
C ASP A 164 31.81 -8.68 -2.41
N LEU A 165 30.68 -8.09 -2.81
CA LEU A 165 29.41 -8.21 -2.09
C LEU A 165 28.95 -9.67 -1.97
N LEU A 166 28.98 -10.42 -3.08
CA LEU A 166 28.57 -11.83 -3.11
C LEU A 166 29.54 -12.72 -2.31
N GLU A 167 30.83 -12.45 -2.38
CA GLU A 167 31.85 -13.15 -1.58
C GLU A 167 31.64 -12.91 -0.08
N THR A 168 31.35 -11.67 0.31
CA THR A 168 31.04 -11.31 1.70
C THR A 168 29.80 -12.05 2.21
N LEU A 169 28.76 -12.21 1.38
CA LEU A 169 27.57 -13.00 1.73
C LEU A 169 27.91 -14.48 1.96
N LEU A 170 28.72 -15.08 1.08
CA LEU A 170 29.15 -16.47 1.22
C LEU A 170 30.00 -16.67 2.49
N LEU A 171 30.84 -15.70 2.83
CA LEU A 171 31.62 -15.70 4.07
C LEU A 171 30.71 -15.67 5.30
N MET A 172 29.77 -14.73 5.36
CA MET A 172 28.80 -14.64 6.44
C MET A 172 27.97 -15.94 6.57
N ALA A 173 27.59 -16.55 5.44
CA ALA A 173 26.88 -17.82 5.43
C ALA A 173 27.72 -18.99 5.96
N ALA A 174 29.02 -19.01 5.63
CA ALA A 174 29.96 -20.02 6.11
C ALA A 174 30.17 -19.93 7.63
N GLU A 175 30.29 -18.72 8.18
CA GLU A 175 30.40 -18.52 9.63
C GLU A 175 29.16 -19.02 10.37
N LYS A 176 27.97 -18.76 9.82
CA LYS A 176 26.69 -19.19 10.39
C LYS A 176 26.42 -20.69 10.23
N ASN A 177 27.15 -21.39 9.35
CA ASN A 177 27.03 -22.83 9.12
C ASN A 177 25.58 -23.28 8.84
N PHE A 178 24.92 -22.64 7.88
CA PHE A 178 23.55 -23.04 7.50
C PHE A 178 23.52 -24.47 6.95
N THR A 179 22.89 -25.38 7.69
CA THR A 179 22.77 -26.79 7.34
C THR A 179 21.33 -27.15 6.97
N TYR A 180 21.17 -28.28 6.29
CA TYR A 180 19.87 -28.85 5.97
C TYR A 180 19.86 -30.37 6.07
N ASP A 181 18.64 -30.90 6.13
CA ASP A 181 18.34 -32.32 6.00
C ASP A 181 17.01 -32.48 5.26
N THR A 182 17.04 -33.23 4.15
CA THR A 182 15.86 -33.47 3.32
C THR A 182 14.81 -34.34 3.99
N GLU A 183 15.20 -35.13 4.99
CA GLU A 183 14.28 -36.02 5.74
C GLU A 183 13.78 -35.41 7.04
N SER A 184 14.31 -34.24 7.42
CA SER A 184 13.87 -33.51 8.60
C SER A 184 12.50 -32.85 8.40
N GLU A 185 11.98 -32.26 9.47
CA GLU A 185 10.71 -31.52 9.44
C GLU A 185 10.74 -30.43 8.36
N LEU A 186 9.63 -30.36 7.61
CA LEU A 186 9.47 -29.41 6.51
C LEU A 186 9.45 -27.98 7.05
N GLN A 187 10.38 -27.17 6.56
CA GLN A 187 10.39 -25.73 6.74
C GLN A 187 10.30 -25.09 5.37
N ALA A 188 9.08 -24.87 4.89
CA ALA A 188 8.85 -24.12 3.66
C ALA A 188 7.83 -23.02 3.94
N TYR A 189 7.98 -21.87 3.29
CA TYR A 189 7.21 -20.67 3.60
C TYR A 189 6.61 -20.08 2.32
N ILE A 190 5.36 -19.66 2.41
CA ILE A 190 4.66 -18.97 1.33
C ILE A 190 5.11 -17.51 1.32
N ILE A 191 5.70 -17.11 0.21
CA ILE A 191 6.20 -15.76 -0.03
C ILE A 191 5.13 -14.90 -0.69
N GLU A 192 4.42 -15.47 -1.66
CA GLU A 192 3.36 -14.78 -2.36
C GLU A 192 2.33 -15.74 -2.94
N THR A 193 1.11 -15.27 -3.16
CA THR A 193 0.03 -16.06 -3.74
C THR A 193 -0.63 -15.30 -4.88
N HIS A 194 -0.88 -16.04 -5.96
CA HIS A 194 -1.45 -15.52 -7.19
C HIS A 194 -2.60 -16.41 -7.64
N GLN A 195 -3.55 -15.79 -8.34
CA GLN A 195 -4.66 -16.50 -8.96
C GLN A 195 -4.53 -16.38 -10.48
N ASP A 196 -4.36 -17.51 -11.17
CA ASP A 196 -4.32 -17.57 -12.63
C ASP A 196 -5.35 -18.59 -13.16
N ARG A 197 -5.53 -18.67 -14.48
CA ARG A 197 -6.42 -19.61 -15.17
C ARG A 197 -6.08 -21.07 -14.86
N ALA A 198 -4.82 -21.36 -14.53
CA ALA A 198 -4.37 -22.69 -14.12
C ALA A 198 -4.78 -23.07 -12.68
N GLY A 199 -5.32 -22.11 -11.91
CA GLY A 199 -5.70 -22.25 -10.51
C GLY A 199 -4.83 -21.41 -9.59
N THR A 200 -4.98 -21.64 -8.29
CA THR A 200 -4.20 -20.95 -7.26
C THR A 200 -2.74 -21.39 -7.27
N ALA A 201 -1.84 -20.43 -7.39
CA ALA A 201 -0.40 -20.60 -7.34
C ALA A 201 0.16 -19.95 -6.07
N ALA A 202 1.11 -20.62 -5.41
CA ALA A 202 1.83 -20.09 -4.26
C ALA A 202 3.33 -20.11 -4.56
N SER A 203 3.96 -18.93 -4.53
CA SER A 203 5.42 -18.77 -4.57
C SER A 203 5.97 -19.06 -3.18
N CYS A 204 6.97 -19.93 -3.08
CA CYS A 204 7.47 -20.47 -1.84
C CYS A 204 9.00 -20.55 -1.82
N VAL A 205 9.58 -20.55 -0.62
CA VAL A 205 10.98 -20.94 -0.38
C VAL A 205 11.02 -22.04 0.67
N ILE A 206 11.82 -23.06 0.42
CA ILE A 206 12.08 -24.15 1.36
C ILE A 206 13.44 -23.93 2.03
N LYS A 207 13.52 -24.03 3.36
CA LYS A 207 14.76 -23.94 4.15
C LYS A 207 15.21 -25.29 4.69
N ASN A 208 14.29 -26.21 4.91
CA ASN A 208 14.59 -27.57 5.38
C ASN A 208 13.53 -28.59 4.93
N GLY A 209 13.91 -29.87 4.86
CA GLY A 209 13.08 -30.93 4.28
C GLY A 209 13.07 -30.89 2.74
N SER A 210 12.27 -31.76 2.11
CA SER A 210 11.98 -31.69 0.67
C SER A 210 10.48 -31.83 0.40
N LEU A 211 10.04 -31.44 -0.80
CA LEU A 211 8.66 -31.62 -1.28
C LEU A 211 8.67 -32.17 -2.69
N ALA A 212 7.80 -33.15 -2.95
CA ALA A 212 7.66 -33.76 -4.27
C ALA A 212 6.25 -33.61 -4.84
N VAL A 213 6.14 -33.71 -6.17
CA VAL A 213 4.84 -33.76 -6.84
C VAL A 213 4.07 -34.98 -6.35
N GLY A 214 2.81 -34.76 -5.94
CA GLY A 214 1.95 -35.78 -5.34
C GLY A 214 1.84 -35.70 -3.82
N ASP A 215 2.79 -35.03 -3.15
CA ASP A 215 2.73 -34.80 -1.70
C ASP A 215 1.47 -33.99 -1.32
N THR A 216 1.02 -34.18 -0.09
CA THR A 216 -0.04 -33.36 0.51
C THR A 216 0.58 -32.48 1.59
N VAL A 217 0.33 -31.18 1.47
CA VAL A 217 0.82 -30.15 2.41
C VAL A 217 -0.33 -29.27 2.86
N PHE A 218 -0.12 -28.57 3.96
CA PHE A 218 -1.09 -27.67 4.57
C PHE A 218 -0.46 -26.30 4.81
N ALA A 219 -1.20 -25.26 4.47
CA ALA A 219 -0.94 -23.90 4.93
C ALA A 219 -2.03 -23.55 5.95
N ALA A 220 -1.69 -23.65 7.24
CA ALA A 220 -2.68 -23.65 8.33
C ALA A 220 -3.78 -24.71 8.13
N GLN A 221 -4.98 -24.31 7.71
CA GLN A 221 -6.12 -25.21 7.43
C GLN A 221 -6.25 -25.56 5.94
N ASN A 222 -5.58 -24.82 5.05
CA ASN A 222 -5.73 -24.96 3.61
C ASN A 222 -4.89 -26.14 3.10
N GLU A 223 -5.59 -27.17 2.62
CA GLU A 223 -5.00 -28.38 2.06
C GLU A 223 -4.61 -28.19 0.59
N ALA A 224 -3.38 -28.57 0.26
CA ALA A 224 -2.89 -28.67 -1.10
C ALA A 224 -2.34 -30.06 -1.39
N ARG A 225 -2.86 -30.69 -2.45
CA ARG A 225 -2.19 -31.83 -3.07
C ARG A 225 -1.35 -31.30 -4.23
N ILE A 226 -0.04 -31.44 -4.14
CA ILE A 226 0.90 -30.85 -5.09
C ILE A 226 0.69 -31.46 -6.48
N LYS A 227 0.16 -30.66 -7.40
CA LYS A 227 -0.08 -31.03 -8.81
C LYS A 227 1.12 -30.71 -9.68
N ALA A 228 1.80 -29.61 -9.40
CA ALA A 228 3.00 -29.20 -10.11
C ALA A 228 3.89 -28.35 -9.20
N LEU A 229 5.20 -28.49 -9.42
CA LEU A 229 6.24 -27.63 -8.86
C LEU A 229 6.99 -27.00 -10.04
N ILE A 230 7.20 -25.69 -10.00
CA ILE A 230 7.96 -24.94 -11.01
C ILE A 230 9.08 -24.20 -10.28
N ASN A 231 10.33 -24.33 -10.73
CA ASN A 231 11.43 -23.56 -10.16
C ASN A 231 11.43 -22.09 -10.65
N ASP A 232 12.33 -21.28 -10.12
CA ASP A 232 12.55 -19.88 -10.52
C ASP A 232 12.92 -19.67 -12.00
N SER A 233 13.48 -20.70 -12.64
CA SER A 233 13.75 -20.71 -14.09
C SER A 233 12.52 -21.02 -14.95
N GLY A 234 11.35 -21.23 -14.35
CA GLY A 234 10.11 -21.57 -15.04
C GLY A 234 10.02 -23.03 -15.50
N VAL A 235 10.93 -23.90 -15.05
CA VAL A 235 10.99 -25.31 -15.42
C VAL A 235 10.21 -26.15 -14.41
N ARG A 236 9.41 -27.09 -14.91
CA ARG A 236 8.71 -28.05 -14.05
C ARG A 236 9.71 -29.03 -13.42
N VAL A 237 9.66 -29.14 -12.11
CA VAL A 237 10.51 -30.05 -11.32
C VAL A 237 9.66 -31.10 -10.61
N LYS A 238 10.25 -32.26 -10.32
CA LYS A 238 9.57 -33.36 -9.60
C LYS A 238 9.67 -33.22 -8.09
N GLU A 239 10.74 -32.59 -7.63
CA GLU A 239 11.07 -32.39 -6.22
C GLU A 239 11.75 -31.03 -6.07
N VAL A 240 11.53 -30.39 -4.92
CA VAL A 240 12.24 -29.18 -4.49
C VAL A 240 12.99 -29.48 -3.20
N VAL A 241 14.23 -28.99 -3.14
CA VAL A 241 15.17 -29.20 -2.03
C VAL A 241 15.50 -27.87 -1.35
N PRO A 242 16.09 -27.88 -0.14
CA PRO A 242 16.36 -26.66 0.61
C PRO A 242 17.09 -25.58 -0.18
N SER A 243 16.70 -24.36 0.10
CA SER A 243 17.08 -23.10 -0.55
C SER A 243 16.59 -22.92 -1.98
N MET A 244 15.86 -23.86 -2.59
CA MET A 244 15.24 -23.62 -3.88
C MET A 244 13.96 -22.79 -3.73
N PRO A 245 13.83 -21.65 -4.43
CA PRO A 245 12.55 -21.00 -4.65
C PRO A 245 11.71 -21.77 -5.66
N PHE A 246 10.40 -21.88 -5.42
CA PHE A 246 9.49 -22.63 -6.29
C PHE A 246 8.06 -22.10 -6.24
N VAL A 247 7.30 -22.37 -7.30
CA VAL A 247 5.85 -22.15 -7.37
C VAL A 247 5.13 -23.48 -7.21
N LEU A 248 4.23 -23.54 -6.24
CA LEU A 248 3.38 -24.67 -5.93
C LEU A 248 1.99 -24.47 -6.54
N PHE A 249 1.52 -25.47 -7.29
CA PHE A 249 0.12 -25.60 -7.69
C PHE A 249 -0.53 -26.78 -6.99
N GLY A 250 -1.73 -26.59 -6.43
CA GLY A 250 -2.44 -27.69 -5.76
C GLY A 250 -3.42 -27.28 -4.67
N PHE A 251 -3.38 -26.02 -4.24
CA PHE A 251 -4.33 -25.46 -3.30
C PHE A 251 -5.75 -25.47 -3.86
N LYS A 252 -6.73 -25.85 -3.01
CA LYS A 252 -8.16 -25.72 -3.32
C LYS A 252 -8.65 -24.29 -3.09
N GLU A 253 -8.16 -23.69 -2.02
CA GLU A 253 -8.45 -22.33 -1.58
C GLU A 253 -7.14 -21.57 -1.42
N MET A 254 -7.21 -20.26 -1.61
CA MET A 254 -6.02 -19.42 -1.60
C MET A 254 -5.37 -19.40 -0.21
N PRO A 255 -4.10 -19.84 -0.08
CA PRO A 255 -3.43 -19.81 1.20
C PRO A 255 -3.03 -18.38 1.58
N GLU A 256 -2.89 -18.14 2.89
CA GLU A 256 -2.39 -16.87 3.40
C GLU A 256 -0.87 -16.74 3.13
N VAL A 257 -0.46 -15.53 2.75
CA VAL A 257 0.96 -15.18 2.56
C VAL A 257 1.68 -15.18 3.91
N GLY A 258 2.93 -15.63 3.94
CA GLY A 258 3.73 -15.73 5.17
C GLY A 258 3.48 -16.99 6.00
N MET A 259 2.59 -17.88 5.56
CA MET A 259 2.35 -19.16 6.24
C MET A 259 3.45 -20.17 5.97
N ALA A 260 3.75 -21.00 6.98
CA ALA A 260 4.56 -22.20 6.80
C ALA A 260 3.74 -23.32 6.15
N LEU A 261 4.35 -24.01 5.20
CA LEU A 261 3.86 -25.28 4.67
C LEU A 261 4.25 -26.40 5.62
N THR A 262 3.27 -27.20 6.01
CA THR A 262 3.43 -28.31 6.95
C THR A 262 2.88 -29.60 6.36
N ARG A 263 3.35 -30.75 6.85
CA ARG A 263 2.84 -32.08 6.44
C ARG A 263 1.59 -32.52 7.23
N ALA A 264 1.20 -31.78 8.26
CA ALA A 264 0.04 -32.06 9.10
C ALA A 264 -0.88 -30.83 9.21
N LYS A 265 -2.18 -31.04 9.38
CA LYS A 265 -3.15 -29.96 9.61
C LYS A 265 -2.87 -29.27 10.95
N GLY A 266 -2.86 -27.94 10.99
CA GLY A 266 -2.94 -27.18 12.24
C GLY A 266 -1.68 -26.47 12.76
N ALA A 267 -0.65 -26.23 11.94
CA ALA A 267 0.51 -25.39 12.30
C ALA A 267 0.87 -24.47 11.12
N GLY A 268 1.33 -23.23 11.25
CA GLY A 268 1.48 -22.28 12.34
C GLY A 268 1.82 -20.94 11.66
N LYS A 269 1.28 -19.81 12.15
CA LYS A 269 1.75 -18.49 11.69
C LYS A 269 3.20 -18.34 12.11
N LEU A 270 4.07 -17.80 11.24
CA LEU A 270 5.27 -17.13 11.77
C LEU A 270 4.76 -16.08 12.75
N SER A 271 5.26 -16.11 13.99
CA SER A 271 4.88 -15.18 15.05
C SER A 271 5.02 -13.74 14.56
N GLU A 272 3.89 -13.14 14.15
CA GLU A 272 3.76 -11.70 13.99
C GLU A 272 3.83 -11.11 15.40
N PRO A 273 4.59 -10.02 15.64
CA PRO A 273 4.20 -9.12 16.71
C PRO A 273 2.79 -8.66 16.36
N SER A 274 1.82 -9.12 17.14
CA SER A 274 0.45 -8.64 17.07
C SER A 274 0.49 -7.12 17.03
N PRO A 275 -0.04 -6.46 15.98
CA PRO A 275 -0.46 -5.08 16.16
C PRO A 275 -1.47 -5.17 17.29
N SER A 276 -1.08 -4.65 18.45
CA SER A 276 -1.99 -4.35 19.54
C SER A 276 -3.27 -3.79 18.94
N ASP A 277 -4.39 -4.42 19.28
CA ASP A 277 -5.73 -4.02 18.93
C ASP A 277 -5.79 -2.50 18.74
N VAL A 278 -5.87 -2.04 17.49
CA VAL A 278 -6.40 -0.71 17.25
C VAL A 278 -7.87 -0.84 17.62
N PRO A 279 -8.34 -0.22 18.71
CA PRO A 279 -9.73 -0.32 19.09
C PRO A 279 -10.54 0.27 17.94
N SER A 280 -11.32 -0.59 17.28
CA SER A 280 -12.39 -0.15 16.43
C SER A 280 -13.53 0.34 17.30
N ALA A 281 -14.17 1.39 16.81
CA ALA A 281 -15.31 2.12 17.39
C ALA A 281 -14.97 3.02 18.57
N ASP A 282 -14.81 4.31 18.25
CA ASP A 282 -15.12 5.39 19.19
C ASP A 282 -16.62 5.31 19.53
N PRO A 283 -17.03 5.00 20.79
CA PRO A 283 -18.44 4.79 21.16
C PRO A 283 -19.31 6.06 21.05
N PHE A 284 -18.70 7.19 20.65
CA PHE A 284 -19.35 8.49 20.49
C PHE A 284 -19.44 8.96 19.03
N ALA A 285 -18.97 8.18 18.04
CA ALA A 285 -19.02 8.57 16.63
C ALA A 285 -20.46 8.69 16.07
N ASP A 286 -21.44 8.04 16.70
CA ASP A 286 -22.85 8.05 16.25
C ASP A 286 -23.60 9.36 16.58
N PHE A 287 -23.01 10.29 17.34
CA PHE A 287 -23.69 11.55 17.70
C PHE A 287 -23.49 12.70 16.70
N PHE A 288 -22.59 12.55 15.73
CA PHE A 288 -22.38 13.51 14.64
C PHE A 288 -22.52 12.82 13.28
N LYS A 289 -23.73 12.36 12.94
CA LYS A 289 -24.10 12.18 11.53
C LYS A 289 -24.22 13.55 10.86
N GLN A 290 -23.07 14.17 10.57
CA GLN A 290 -22.98 15.12 9.47
C GLN A 290 -23.30 14.35 8.19
N ASP A 291 -24.04 14.97 7.26
CA ASP A 291 -24.32 14.42 5.93
C ASP A 291 -23.05 13.76 5.37
N GLU A 292 -23.04 12.43 5.27
CA GLU A 292 -21.90 11.69 4.72
C GLU A 292 -21.74 12.12 3.26
N ALA A 293 -20.71 12.92 2.99
CA ALA A 293 -20.29 13.22 1.63
C ALA A 293 -20.14 11.91 0.86
N LYS A 294 -20.60 11.89 -0.41
CA LYS A 294 -20.69 10.65 -1.17
C LYS A 294 -19.28 10.15 -1.47
N LYS A 295 -18.89 9.07 -0.80
CA LYS A 295 -17.59 8.43 -1.02
C LYS A 295 -17.54 7.78 -2.40
N LEU A 296 -16.38 7.85 -3.05
CA LEU A 296 -16.12 7.10 -4.27
C LEU A 296 -15.91 5.62 -3.90
N LYS A 297 -16.87 4.80 -4.30
CA LYS A 297 -16.85 3.36 -4.06
C LYS A 297 -15.97 2.65 -5.08
N ILE A 298 -15.17 1.71 -4.61
CA ILE A 298 -14.16 1.00 -5.41
C ILE A 298 -14.32 -0.51 -5.25
N VAL A 299 -14.37 -1.22 -6.37
CA VAL A 299 -14.11 -2.67 -6.45
C VAL A 299 -12.68 -2.86 -6.96
N LEU A 300 -11.80 -3.40 -6.11
CA LEU A 300 -10.37 -3.55 -6.37
C LEU A 300 -10.04 -5.00 -6.73
N LYS A 301 -9.35 -5.19 -7.85
CA LYS A 301 -8.74 -6.47 -8.26
C LYS A 301 -7.24 -6.31 -8.39
N ALA A 302 -6.47 -7.21 -7.79
CA ALA A 302 -5.02 -7.23 -7.92
C ALA A 302 -4.52 -8.58 -8.44
N ASP A 303 -3.30 -8.61 -8.96
CA ASP A 303 -2.63 -9.80 -9.49
C ASP A 303 -2.15 -10.75 -8.39
N SER A 304 -1.82 -10.21 -7.22
CA SER A 304 -1.33 -10.96 -6.07
C SER A 304 -2.00 -10.51 -4.76
N ALA A 305 -1.91 -11.38 -3.75
CA ALA A 305 -2.32 -11.02 -2.40
C ALA A 305 -1.50 -9.86 -1.82
N GLY A 306 -0.19 -9.81 -2.12
CA GLY A 306 0.70 -8.75 -1.64
C GLY A 306 0.33 -7.38 -2.19
N SER A 307 0.00 -7.30 -3.48
CA SER A 307 -0.52 -6.08 -4.12
C SER A 307 -1.82 -5.62 -3.46
N LEU A 308 -2.76 -6.54 -3.23
CA LEU A 308 -4.06 -6.21 -2.62
C LEU A 308 -3.90 -5.70 -1.18
N GLU A 309 -3.07 -6.37 -0.38
CA GLU A 309 -2.78 -6.02 1.01
C GLU A 309 -2.06 -4.68 1.14
N ALA A 310 -1.26 -4.30 0.14
CA ALA A 310 -0.57 -3.01 0.13
C ALA A 310 -1.47 -1.85 -0.30
N ILE A 311 -2.29 -2.05 -1.33
CA ILE A 311 -3.13 -1.00 -1.92
C ILE A 311 -4.32 -0.69 -1.00
N THR A 312 -4.94 -1.71 -0.41
CA THR A 312 -6.20 -1.54 0.35
C THR A 312 -6.06 -0.56 1.52
N PRO A 313 -5.06 -0.68 2.42
CA PRO A 313 -4.87 0.27 3.52
C PRO A 313 -4.50 1.67 3.03
N ALA A 314 -3.76 1.77 1.93
CA ALA A 314 -3.38 3.06 1.34
C ALA A 314 -4.61 3.82 0.80
N LEU A 315 -5.56 3.12 0.18
CA LEU A 315 -6.82 3.70 -0.25
C LEU A 315 -7.73 4.05 0.93
N GLN A 316 -7.77 3.20 1.96
CA GLN A 316 -8.59 3.44 3.17
C GLN A 316 -8.12 4.63 4.01
N LYS A 317 -6.87 5.09 3.85
CA LYS A 317 -6.40 6.35 4.47
C LYS A 317 -7.07 7.59 3.89
N ASN A 318 -7.67 7.50 2.69
CA ASN A 318 -8.42 8.60 2.09
C ASN A 318 -9.90 8.46 2.45
N ASP A 319 -10.40 9.38 3.29
CA ASP A 319 -11.78 9.36 3.79
C ASP A 319 -12.85 9.50 2.69
N ASN A 320 -12.46 10.01 1.51
CA ASN A 320 -13.35 10.18 0.36
C ASN A 320 -13.49 8.88 -0.47
N LEU A 321 -12.74 7.82 -0.14
CA LEU A 321 -12.77 6.54 -0.83
C LEU A 321 -13.40 5.45 0.05
N GLU A 322 -14.08 4.51 -0.59
CA GLU A 322 -14.62 3.32 0.08
C GLU A 322 -14.30 2.07 -0.76
N VAL A 323 -13.40 1.22 -0.25
CA VAL A 323 -13.12 -0.07 -0.90
C VAL A 323 -14.20 -1.07 -0.50
N MET A 324 -15.10 -1.38 -1.44
CA MET A 324 -16.24 -2.27 -1.20
C MET A 324 -15.87 -3.75 -1.25
N LEU A 325 -15.02 -4.10 -2.22
CA LEU A 325 -14.56 -5.46 -2.42
C LEU A 325 -13.12 -5.42 -2.93
N GLY A 326 -12.23 -6.10 -2.22
CA GLY A 326 -10.89 -6.43 -2.69
C GLY A 326 -10.86 -7.89 -3.11
N GLY A 327 -10.29 -8.19 -4.27
CA GLY A 327 -10.12 -9.56 -4.76
C GLY A 327 -8.85 -9.75 -5.56
N ILE A 328 -8.48 -11.01 -5.78
CA ILE A 328 -7.25 -11.38 -6.50
C ILE A 328 -7.62 -12.12 -7.78
N GLY A 329 -6.89 -11.85 -8.86
CA GLY A 329 -7.10 -12.40 -10.19
C GLY A 329 -7.78 -11.44 -11.16
N GLU A 330 -8.03 -11.93 -12.38
CA GLU A 330 -8.66 -11.17 -13.47
C GLU A 330 -10.01 -10.56 -13.04
N ILE A 331 -10.39 -9.43 -13.64
CA ILE A 331 -11.71 -8.83 -13.42
C ILE A 331 -12.77 -9.73 -14.07
N LEU A 332 -13.81 -10.05 -13.31
CA LEU A 332 -14.92 -10.92 -13.71
C LEU A 332 -16.20 -10.11 -13.98
N GLU A 333 -17.15 -10.73 -14.68
CA GLU A 333 -18.47 -10.16 -14.94
C GLU A 333 -19.25 -9.88 -13.63
N SER A 334 -19.05 -10.70 -12.60
CA SER A 334 -19.64 -10.48 -11.28
C SER A 334 -19.16 -9.18 -10.62
N ASP A 335 -17.92 -8.77 -10.89
CA ASP A 335 -17.36 -7.53 -10.35
C ASP A 335 -18.00 -6.31 -11.03
N ILE A 336 -18.28 -6.40 -12.34
CA ILE A 336 -19.02 -5.38 -13.08
C ILE A 336 -20.45 -5.25 -12.55
N PHE A 337 -21.10 -6.39 -12.28
CA PHE A 337 -22.45 -6.39 -11.73
C PHE A 337 -22.49 -5.76 -10.34
N LEU A 338 -21.55 -6.13 -9.46
CA LEU A 338 -21.43 -5.51 -8.14
C LEU A 338 -21.23 -3.99 -8.26
N ALA A 339 -20.27 -3.57 -9.08
CA ALA A 339 -19.95 -2.17 -9.29
C ALA A 339 -21.15 -1.36 -9.82
N LYS A 340 -21.94 -1.93 -10.71
CA LYS A 340 -23.19 -1.33 -11.18
C LYS A 340 -24.20 -1.14 -10.04
N VAL A 341 -24.44 -2.18 -9.25
CA VAL A 341 -25.44 -2.15 -8.17
C VAL A 341 -25.04 -1.17 -7.07
N SER A 342 -23.73 -1.03 -6.83
CA SER A 342 -23.20 -0.20 -5.76
C SER A 342 -22.74 1.20 -6.18
N GLU A 343 -22.92 1.57 -7.46
CA GLU A 343 -22.35 2.79 -8.06
C GLU A 343 -20.83 2.92 -7.84
N ALA A 344 -20.11 1.80 -7.85
CA ALA A 344 -18.66 1.77 -7.72
C ALA A 344 -17.94 1.80 -9.07
N ILE A 345 -16.68 2.19 -9.05
CA ILE A 345 -15.74 1.99 -10.14
C ILE A 345 -14.92 0.71 -9.91
N VAL A 346 -14.46 0.09 -10.99
CA VAL A 346 -13.61 -1.11 -10.92
C VAL A 346 -12.16 -0.72 -11.19
N ILE A 347 -11.29 -1.04 -10.24
CA ILE A 347 -9.86 -0.77 -10.31
C ILE A 347 -9.12 -2.11 -10.42
N GLY A 348 -8.37 -2.29 -11.51
CA GLY A 348 -7.47 -3.42 -11.69
C GLY A 348 -6.02 -2.99 -11.45
N PHE A 349 -5.27 -3.71 -10.63
CA PHE A 349 -3.85 -3.52 -10.43
C PHE A 349 -3.07 -4.72 -10.99
N SER A 350 -2.29 -4.48 -12.04
CA SER A 350 -1.50 -5.49 -12.76
C SER A 350 -2.32 -6.68 -13.29
N VAL A 351 -3.64 -6.50 -13.45
CA VAL A 351 -4.56 -7.52 -13.99
C VAL A 351 -5.10 -7.13 -15.36
N PRO A 352 -5.21 -8.08 -16.30
CA PRO A 352 -5.82 -7.81 -17.60
C PRO A 352 -7.34 -7.68 -17.48
N VAL A 353 -7.96 -6.96 -18.42
CA VAL A 353 -9.42 -6.89 -18.59
C VAL A 353 -9.82 -7.79 -19.76
N PRO A 354 -10.58 -8.88 -19.53
CA PRO A 354 -11.10 -9.71 -20.61
C PRO A 354 -12.04 -8.92 -21.54
N LYS A 355 -12.04 -9.23 -22.85
CA LYS A 355 -12.85 -8.50 -23.85
C LYS A 355 -14.37 -8.55 -23.58
N ASN A 356 -14.87 -9.67 -23.06
CA ASN A 356 -16.27 -9.81 -22.65
C ASN A 356 -16.61 -8.87 -21.50
N VAL A 357 -15.72 -8.75 -20.52
CA VAL A 357 -15.86 -7.86 -19.36
C VAL A 357 -15.80 -6.39 -19.79
N GLU A 358 -14.87 -6.04 -20.70
CA GLU A 358 -14.79 -4.68 -21.25
C GLU A 358 -16.07 -4.28 -22.00
N SER A 359 -16.64 -5.23 -22.76
CA SER A 359 -17.91 -5.02 -23.49
C SER A 359 -19.07 -4.83 -22.53
N MET A 360 -19.16 -5.67 -21.48
CA MET A 360 -20.19 -5.58 -20.45
C MET A 360 -20.12 -4.25 -19.69
N ALA A 361 -18.92 -3.81 -19.30
CA ALA A 361 -18.74 -2.55 -18.61
C ALA A 361 -19.16 -1.34 -19.45
N LYS A 362 -18.92 -1.36 -20.77
CA LYS A 362 -19.44 -0.34 -21.70
C LYS A 362 -20.97 -0.33 -21.77
N THR A 363 -21.59 -1.51 -21.84
CA THR A 363 -23.06 -1.64 -21.84
C THR A 363 -23.67 -1.15 -20.53
N GLU A 364 -23.07 -1.51 -19.40
CA GLU A 364 -23.55 -1.20 -18.06
C GLU A 364 -23.07 0.16 -17.54
N LYS A 365 -22.27 0.89 -18.32
CA LYS A 365 -21.68 2.19 -17.99
C LYS A 365 -20.85 2.18 -16.70
N VAL A 366 -20.20 1.05 -16.41
CA VAL A 366 -19.27 0.91 -15.28
C VAL A 366 -17.87 1.33 -15.74
N VAL A 367 -17.21 2.18 -14.96
CA VAL A 367 -15.84 2.61 -15.26
C VAL A 367 -14.87 1.53 -14.79
N ILE A 368 -14.03 1.05 -15.71
CA ILE A 368 -12.86 0.21 -15.39
C ILE A 368 -11.60 1.04 -15.63
N LYS A 369 -10.70 1.05 -14.64
CA LYS A 369 -9.35 1.59 -14.78
C LYS A 369 -8.33 0.55 -14.34
N THR A 370 -7.25 0.41 -15.11
CA THR A 370 -6.16 -0.50 -14.78
C THR A 370 -4.86 0.24 -14.58
N TYR A 371 -4.10 -0.17 -13.57
CA TYR A 371 -2.84 0.42 -13.18
C TYR A 371 -1.78 -0.66 -13.06
N ASN A 372 -0.54 -0.32 -13.38
CA ASN A 372 0.61 -1.20 -13.17
C ASN A 372 1.64 -0.56 -12.23
N ILE A 373 1.34 0.63 -11.68
CA ILE A 373 2.22 1.40 -10.80
C ILE A 373 1.35 1.95 -9.67
N ILE A 374 1.67 1.57 -8.43
CA ILE A 374 0.85 1.91 -7.25
C ILE A 374 0.76 3.43 -7.03
N TYR A 375 1.83 4.19 -7.28
CA TYR A 375 1.82 5.66 -7.16
C TYR A 375 0.77 6.30 -8.07
N LYS A 376 0.74 5.92 -9.34
CA LYS A 376 -0.23 6.46 -10.31
C LYS A 376 -1.67 6.12 -9.92
N LEU A 377 -1.88 4.93 -9.35
CA LEU A 377 -3.18 4.51 -8.85
C LEU A 377 -3.61 5.41 -7.68
N LEU A 378 -2.75 5.59 -6.68
CA LEU A 378 -3.08 6.36 -5.48
C LEU A 378 -3.26 7.85 -5.80
N GLU A 379 -2.39 8.43 -6.62
CA GLU A 379 -2.46 9.83 -7.05
C GLU A 379 -3.75 10.11 -7.85
N GLU A 380 -4.03 9.33 -8.91
CA GLU A 380 -5.23 9.57 -9.74
C GLU A 380 -6.52 9.36 -8.94
N LEU A 381 -6.57 8.34 -8.06
CA LEU A 381 -7.75 8.13 -7.22
C LEU A 381 -7.92 9.24 -6.18
N GLN A 382 -6.84 9.79 -5.65
CA GLN A 382 -6.91 10.92 -4.73
C GLN A 382 -7.45 12.16 -5.45
N GLU A 383 -6.88 12.52 -6.60
CA GLU A 383 -7.35 13.65 -7.43
C GLU A 383 -8.84 13.50 -7.80
N VAL A 384 -9.25 12.31 -8.26
CA VAL A 384 -10.65 12.05 -8.62
C VAL A 384 -11.58 12.15 -7.42
N SER A 385 -11.15 11.66 -6.25
CA SER A 385 -11.95 11.74 -5.02
C SER A 385 -12.15 13.19 -4.56
N GLU A 386 -11.12 14.02 -4.68
CA GLU A 386 -11.17 15.44 -4.34
C GLU A 386 -12.08 16.19 -5.30
N LEU A 387 -11.99 15.94 -6.61
CA LEU A 387 -12.87 16.55 -7.61
C LEU A 387 -14.35 16.19 -7.42
N ILE A 388 -14.65 14.96 -6.99
CA ILE A 388 -16.03 14.56 -6.67
C ILE A 388 -16.53 15.34 -5.47
N LYS A 389 -15.73 15.42 -4.41
CA LYS A 389 -16.06 16.18 -3.20
C LYS A 389 -16.26 17.67 -3.51
N GLU A 390 -15.35 18.29 -4.26
CA GLU A 390 -15.48 19.68 -4.70
C GLU A 390 -16.77 19.90 -5.50
N LYS A 391 -17.15 18.96 -6.38
CA LYS A 391 -18.42 19.05 -7.12
C LYS A 391 -19.63 18.92 -6.22
N GLU A 392 -19.59 18.08 -5.19
CA GLU A 392 -20.68 17.99 -4.20
C GLU A 392 -20.78 19.26 -3.35
N GLU A 393 -19.65 19.80 -2.92
CA GLU A 393 -19.59 21.07 -2.21
C GLU A 393 -20.08 22.24 -3.09
N GLN A 394 -19.72 22.25 -4.38
CA GLN A 394 -20.23 23.22 -5.36
C GLN A 394 -21.71 23.00 -5.71
N ALA A 395 -22.20 21.76 -5.62
CA ALA A 395 -23.61 21.41 -5.77
C ALA A 395 -24.46 21.88 -4.58
N ARG A 396 -23.86 22.33 -3.47
CA ARG A 396 -24.53 23.22 -2.50
C ARG A 396 -24.82 24.54 -3.19
N THR A 397 -25.91 24.56 -3.96
CA THR A 397 -26.22 25.65 -4.89
C THR A 397 -26.43 26.96 -4.15
N PHE A 398 -25.52 27.91 -4.34
CA PHE A 398 -25.71 29.30 -3.96
C PHE A 398 -27.06 29.79 -4.52
N LYS A 399 -28.00 30.12 -3.63
CA LYS A 399 -29.35 30.59 -3.98
C LYS A 399 -29.42 32.10 -4.03
N GLY A 400 -28.72 32.79 -3.12
CA GLY A 400 -28.78 34.24 -3.05
C GLY A 400 -27.90 34.86 -1.99
N GLU A 401 -27.86 36.18 -2.02
CA GLU A 401 -27.07 37.01 -1.13
C GLU A 401 -27.90 38.23 -0.73
N GLY A 402 -27.82 38.62 0.54
CA GLY A 402 -28.42 39.82 1.08
C GLY A 402 -27.47 40.60 1.97
N LYS A 403 -27.57 41.93 1.93
CA LYS A 403 -26.80 42.83 2.79
C LYS A 403 -27.64 43.31 3.95
N VAL A 404 -27.12 43.19 5.17
CA VAL A 404 -27.81 43.60 6.41
C VAL A 404 -27.88 45.13 6.46
N GLN A 405 -29.10 45.65 6.47
CA GLN A 405 -29.41 47.09 6.52
C GLN A 405 -29.81 47.55 7.91
N ALA A 406 -30.41 46.69 8.72
CA ALA A 406 -30.85 47.02 10.07
C ALA A 406 -30.87 45.76 10.94
N ILE A 407 -30.87 45.95 12.24
CA ILE A 407 -30.98 44.87 13.22
C ILE A 407 -32.15 45.19 14.13
N PHE A 408 -33.01 44.21 14.33
CA PHE A 408 -34.17 44.32 15.21
C PHE A 408 -34.03 43.30 16.35
N HIS A 409 -34.48 43.70 17.53
CA HIS A 409 -34.61 42.81 18.68
C HIS A 409 -36.10 42.66 18.99
N ILE A 410 -36.64 41.47 18.76
CA ILE A 410 -38.05 41.14 18.98
C ILE A 410 -38.09 39.92 19.88
N ASP A 411 -38.80 40.01 21.00
CA ASP A 411 -38.98 38.92 21.97
C ASP A 411 -37.65 38.24 22.42
N GLY A 412 -36.59 39.04 22.53
CA GLY A 412 -35.25 38.56 22.94
C GLY A 412 -34.41 37.93 21.82
N LEU A 413 -34.94 37.84 20.60
CA LEU A 413 -34.24 37.32 19.42
C LEU A 413 -33.76 38.46 18.51
N THR A 414 -32.61 38.27 17.90
CA THR A 414 -32.01 39.17 16.90
C THR A 414 -32.50 38.77 15.52
N ILE A 415 -33.07 39.75 14.80
CA ILE A 415 -33.57 39.61 13.44
C ILE A 415 -32.76 40.55 12.54
N ALA A 416 -32.15 40.00 11.51
CA ALA A 416 -31.42 40.77 10.51
C ALA A 416 -32.41 41.34 9.49
N GLY A 417 -32.52 42.66 9.40
CA GLY A 417 -33.21 43.33 8.30
C GLY A 417 -32.29 43.37 7.08
N VAL A 418 -32.57 42.52 6.09
CA VAL A 418 -31.66 42.25 4.96
C VAL A 418 -32.29 42.73 3.66
N LYS A 419 -31.47 43.35 2.81
CA LYS A 419 -31.83 43.67 1.42
C LYS A 419 -31.17 42.68 0.48
N ILE A 420 -31.95 41.95 -0.31
CA ILE A 420 -31.43 40.89 -1.18
C ILE A 420 -30.73 41.53 -2.39
N THR A 421 -29.42 41.31 -2.52
CA THR A 421 -28.57 41.86 -3.58
C THR A 421 -28.49 40.93 -4.79
N LYS A 422 -28.55 39.62 -4.57
CA LYS A 422 -28.42 38.59 -5.62
C LYS A 422 -29.33 37.41 -5.35
N GLY A 423 -29.91 36.82 -6.39
CA GLY A 423 -30.67 35.58 -6.31
C GLY A 423 -31.93 35.66 -5.43
N ARG A 424 -32.15 34.64 -4.61
CA ARG A 424 -33.23 34.56 -3.62
C ARG A 424 -32.73 33.89 -2.33
N ILE A 425 -33.41 34.15 -1.23
CA ILE A 425 -33.20 33.49 0.05
C ILE A 425 -34.49 32.76 0.41
N ASP A 426 -34.43 31.45 0.60
CA ASP A 426 -35.59 30.62 0.95
C ASP A 426 -35.54 30.23 2.43
N LEU A 427 -36.71 29.98 3.02
CA LEU A 427 -36.85 29.43 4.37
C LEU A 427 -36.16 28.05 4.42
N HIS A 428 -35.49 27.75 5.54
CA HIS A 428 -34.67 26.55 5.75
C HIS A 428 -33.37 26.46 4.95
N ASP A 429 -33.00 27.47 4.16
CA ASP A 429 -31.66 27.49 3.57
C ASP A 429 -30.57 27.59 4.66
N ARG A 430 -29.39 27.01 4.37
CA ARG A 430 -28.18 27.30 5.13
C ARG A 430 -27.68 28.70 4.79
N ALA A 431 -27.27 29.44 5.81
CA ALA A 431 -26.81 30.81 5.72
C ALA A 431 -25.37 30.95 6.21
N GLU A 432 -24.52 31.52 5.38
CA GLU A 432 -23.17 31.96 5.73
C GLU A 432 -23.19 33.45 6.09
N HIS A 433 -22.65 33.80 7.27
CA HIS A 433 -22.45 35.18 7.69
C HIS A 433 -21.05 35.66 7.36
N ILE A 434 -20.95 36.72 6.56
CA ILE A 434 -19.70 37.29 6.07
C ILE A 434 -19.55 38.74 6.56
N ARG A 435 -18.40 39.03 7.17
CA ARG A 435 -17.97 40.37 7.60
C ARG A 435 -16.57 40.64 7.07
N ASP A 436 -16.34 41.82 6.50
CA ASP A 436 -15.04 42.21 5.91
C ASP A 436 -14.50 41.20 4.87
N ASN A 437 -15.42 40.60 4.09
CA ASN A 437 -15.12 39.60 3.06
C ASN A 437 -14.54 38.26 3.59
N ALA A 438 -14.69 37.98 4.88
CA ALA A 438 -14.34 36.69 5.50
C ALA A 438 -15.59 36.02 6.11
N LEU A 439 -15.68 34.70 5.98
CA LEU A 439 -16.69 33.89 6.66
C LEU A 439 -16.48 34.01 8.17
N LYS A 440 -17.53 34.34 8.90
CA LYS A 440 -17.53 34.38 10.37
C LYS A 440 -18.15 33.11 10.92
N ASP A 441 -19.44 32.94 10.69
CA ASP A 441 -20.24 31.87 11.28
C ASP A 441 -21.28 31.35 10.26
N GLU A 442 -21.88 30.19 10.56
CA GLU A 442 -22.95 29.57 9.77
C GLU A 442 -24.21 29.37 10.63
N ALA A 443 -25.38 29.45 9.98
CA ALA A 443 -26.67 29.22 10.61
C ALA A 443 -27.71 28.68 9.61
N ILE A 444 -28.92 28.39 10.08
CA ILE A 444 -30.08 28.05 9.25
C ILE A 444 -31.10 29.18 9.33
N ILE A 445 -31.76 29.47 8.21
CA ILE A 445 -32.85 30.45 8.16
C ILE A 445 -34.13 29.82 8.68
N VAL A 446 -34.58 30.26 9.85
CA VAL A 446 -35.76 29.70 10.54
C VAL A 446 -37.02 30.54 10.38
N SER A 447 -36.89 31.79 9.95
CA SER A 447 -38.03 32.65 9.61
C SER A 447 -37.60 33.75 8.63
N ILE A 448 -38.48 34.03 7.67
CA ILE A 448 -38.38 35.18 6.78
C ILE A 448 -39.69 35.96 6.87
N LYS A 449 -39.60 37.25 7.23
CA LYS A 449 -40.76 38.15 7.31
C LYS A 449 -40.61 39.33 6.37
N GLN A 450 -41.62 39.58 5.55
CA GLN A 450 -41.76 40.83 4.81
C GLN A 450 -42.82 41.69 5.48
N ARG A 451 -42.39 42.80 6.08
CA ARG A 451 -43.24 43.65 6.95
C ARG A 451 -43.80 42.83 8.12
N ALA A 452 -45.10 42.52 8.11
CA ALA A 452 -45.79 41.80 9.17
C ALA A 452 -46.18 40.36 8.78
N HIS A 453 -45.82 39.90 7.58
CA HIS A 453 -46.22 38.59 7.06
C HIS A 453 -45.02 37.66 6.91
N ASP A 454 -45.20 36.41 7.35
CA ASP A 454 -44.27 35.31 7.08
C ASP A 454 -44.31 34.93 5.60
N VAL A 455 -43.14 34.71 5.01
CA VAL A 455 -42.96 34.32 3.62
C VAL A 455 -41.93 33.20 3.50
N ASP A 456 -42.07 32.34 2.50
CA ASP A 456 -41.12 31.23 2.29
C ASP A 456 -39.87 31.65 1.50
N THR A 457 -39.93 32.78 0.79
CA THR A 457 -38.85 33.24 -0.09
C THR A 457 -38.80 34.77 -0.14
N ALA A 458 -37.59 35.33 -0.07
CA ALA A 458 -37.30 36.73 -0.42
C ALA A 458 -36.40 36.81 -1.67
N LYS A 459 -36.79 37.62 -2.66
CA LYS A 459 -36.09 37.71 -3.97
C LYS A 459 -35.24 38.97 -4.09
N LYS A 460 -34.31 38.97 -5.05
CA LYS A 460 -33.46 40.13 -5.39
C LYS A 460 -34.27 41.44 -5.46
N GLY A 461 -33.80 42.44 -4.73
CA GLY A 461 -34.41 43.77 -4.66
C GLY A 461 -35.42 43.95 -3.52
N GLU A 462 -35.89 42.86 -2.91
CA GLU A 462 -36.79 42.89 -1.77
C GLU A 462 -36.03 43.08 -0.45
N GLU A 463 -36.76 43.54 0.56
CA GLU A 463 -36.28 43.70 1.94
C GLU A 463 -37.09 42.75 2.84
N ALA A 464 -36.38 41.97 3.65
CA ALA A 464 -36.98 41.00 4.55
C ALA A 464 -36.23 40.97 5.89
N GLY A 465 -36.96 40.69 6.97
CA GLY A 465 -36.40 40.31 8.25
C GLY A 465 -36.09 38.82 8.23
N ILE A 466 -34.83 38.45 8.47
CA ILE A 466 -34.35 37.07 8.50
C ILE A 466 -33.94 36.72 9.93
N GLN A 467 -34.50 35.64 10.45
CA GLN A 467 -34.09 35.05 11.72
C GLN A 467 -33.19 33.85 11.45
N LEU A 468 -32.05 33.82 12.12
CA LEU A 468 -31.05 32.75 12.03
C LEU A 468 -31.03 31.92 13.32
N ASP A 469 -30.74 30.63 13.16
CA ASP A 469 -30.47 29.68 14.24
C ASP A 469 -29.18 28.89 13.95
N PRO A 470 -28.13 28.95 14.80
CA PRO A 470 -28.05 29.73 16.03
C PRO A 470 -28.08 31.25 15.79
N GLN A 471 -28.38 32.01 16.84
CA GLN A 471 -28.31 33.47 16.83
C GLN A 471 -26.85 33.92 16.66
N LEU A 472 -26.59 34.72 15.62
CA LEU A 472 -25.24 35.20 15.27
C LEU A 472 -25.04 36.66 15.71
N ASP A 473 -23.78 37.06 15.97
CA ASP A 473 -23.41 38.47 16.17
C ASP A 473 -23.42 39.21 14.82
N ILE A 474 -24.60 39.59 14.34
CA ILE A 474 -24.76 40.28 13.06
C ILE A 474 -24.63 41.79 13.28
N LYS A 475 -23.96 42.50 12.36
CA LYS A 475 -23.84 43.96 12.32
C LYS A 475 -24.38 44.53 11.02
N GLN A 476 -24.80 45.79 11.07
CA GLN A 476 -25.19 46.52 9.87
C GLN A 476 -24.00 46.58 8.90
N GLY A 477 -24.24 46.25 7.64
CA GLY A 477 -23.21 46.17 6.60
C GLY A 477 -22.69 44.77 6.31
N ASP A 478 -22.92 43.80 7.20
CA ASP A 478 -22.57 42.39 6.97
C ASP A 478 -23.38 41.79 5.81
N VAL A 479 -22.89 40.67 5.29
CA VAL A 479 -23.49 39.95 4.16
C VAL A 479 -23.93 38.57 4.62
N ILE A 480 -25.14 38.16 4.20
CA ILE A 480 -25.67 36.82 4.42
C ILE A 480 -25.80 36.15 3.06
N LYS A 481 -25.14 35.00 2.87
CA LYS A 481 -25.27 34.16 1.67
C LYS A 481 -26.10 32.93 1.99
N SER A 482 -27.03 32.61 1.11
CA SER A 482 -27.99 31.52 1.23
C SER A 482 -27.65 30.40 0.27
N TYR A 483 -27.65 29.16 0.75
CA TYR A 483 -27.36 27.95 -0.03
C TYR A 483 -28.49 26.94 0.16
N SER A 484 -28.82 26.21 -0.91
CA SER A 484 -29.71 25.05 -0.79
C SER A 484 -29.09 24.02 0.15
N ILE A 485 -29.91 23.43 1.00
CA ILE A 485 -29.58 22.14 1.62
C ILE A 485 -29.39 21.09 0.52
#